data_AF-A0A7C6E018-F1
#
_entry.id   AF-A0A7C6E018-F1
#
_cell.length_a   1.000
_cell.length_b   1.000
_cell.length_c   1.000
_cell.angle_alpha   90.00
_cell.angle_beta   90.00
_cell.angle_gamma   90.00
#
_symmetry.space_group_name_H-M   'P 1'
#
loop_
_entity.id
_entity.type
_entity.pdbx_description
1 polymer ?
#
loop_
_entity_poly.entity_id
_entity_poly.type
_entity_poly.pdbx_seq_one_letter_code
_entity_poly.pdbx_strand_id
1 'polypeptide(L)' 'MPFIPFHLGPAMFFGMLLRKRMHMPTFIIANVILDVEPLLTVIFGLKYPLHGYFHTFIMGFFTGAVSA' A
#
# COMPACT_ATOMS: atom_id res chain seq x y z
N MET A 1 6.42 6.31 2.92
CA MET A 1 5.89 7.60 3.47
C MET A 1 4.71 7.23 4.33
N PRO A 2 4.41 7.79 5.51
CA PRO A 2 3.91 6.92 6.56
C PRO A 2 2.46 6.46 6.37
N PHE A 3 1.55 7.22 5.73
CA PHE A 3 0.12 6.84 5.67
C PHE A 3 -0.65 7.36 4.44
N ILE A 4 -1.78 6.70 4.17
CA ILE A 4 -2.92 6.91 3.26
C ILE A 4 -2.86 8.13 2.31
N PRO A 5 -2.74 9.41 2.74
CA PRO A 5 -2.68 10.52 1.80
C PRO A 5 -1.41 10.53 0.93
N PHE A 6 -0.27 10.09 1.49
CA PHE A 6 1.02 10.13 0.80
C PHE A 6 1.30 8.87 -0.02
N HIS A 7 0.75 7.71 0.38
CA HIS A 7 0.86 6.48 -0.43
C HIS A 7 0.03 6.56 -1.71
N LEU A 8 -1.15 7.17 -1.63
CA LEU A 8 -1.99 7.35 -2.81
C LEU A 8 -1.44 8.45 -3.74
N GLY A 9 -0.82 9.52 -3.23
CA GLY A 9 -0.26 10.68 -3.95
C GLY A 9 -0.16 10.64 -5.50
N PRO A 10 1.04 10.70 -6.11
CA PRO A 10 1.20 10.71 -7.57
C PRO A 10 0.63 9.43 -8.23
N ALA A 11 0.68 8.31 -7.52
CA ALA A 11 0.27 7.02 -8.04
C ALA A 11 -1.25 6.96 -8.32
N MET A 12 -2.08 7.65 -7.52
CA MET A 12 -3.52 7.80 -7.74
C MET A 12 -3.83 8.74 -8.89
N PHE A 13 -3.04 9.81 -9.08
CA PHE A 13 -3.15 10.66 -10.27
C PHE A 13 -2.92 9.85 -11.56
N PHE A 14 -1.81 9.11 -11.63
CA PHE A 14 -1.53 8.23 -12.76
C PHE A 14 -2.52 7.07 -12.85
N GLY A 15 -2.96 6.54 -11.71
CA GLY A 15 -3.95 5.48 -11.64
C GLY A 15 -5.29 5.87 -12.25
N MET A 16 -5.77 7.08 -11.96
CA MET A 16 -6.98 7.63 -12.58
C MET A 16 -6.80 7.85 -14.09
N LEU A 17 -5.63 8.33 -14.53
CA LEU A 17 -5.32 8.47 -15.95
C LEU A 17 -5.34 7.11 -16.67
N LEU A 18 -4.87 6.07 -15.98
CA LEU A 18 -4.80 4.69 -16.46
C LEU A 18 -6.01 3.84 -16.07
N ARG A 19 -7.10 4.42 -15.57
CA ARG A 19 -8.28 3.68 -15.06
C ARG A 19 -8.91 2.69 -16.06
N LYS A 20 -8.69 2.88 -17.37
CA LYS A 20 -9.14 1.95 -18.42
C LYS A 20 -8.29 0.69 -18.52
N ARG A 21 -7.07 0.71 -17.99
CA ARG A 21 -6.09 -0.38 -18.00
C ARG A 21 -5.76 -0.91 -16.61
N MET A 22 -6.21 -0.22 -15.55
CA MET A 22 -5.90 -0.53 -14.17
C MET A 22 -7.18 -0.57 -13.35
N HIS A 23 -7.34 -1.62 -12.54
CA HIS A 23 -8.49 -1.76 -11.66
C HIS A 23 -8.33 -0.85 -10.44
N MET A 24 -9.09 0.26 -10.42
CA MET A 24 -8.97 1.28 -9.37
C MET A 24 -9.28 0.78 -7.95
N PRO A 25 -10.31 -0.06 -7.71
CA PRO A 25 -10.56 -0.60 -6.38
C PRO A 25 -9.37 -1.39 -5.84
N THR A 26 -8.81 -2.30 -6.65
CA THR A 26 -7.62 -3.09 -6.29
C THR A 26 -6.41 -2.21 -6.00
N PHE A 27 -6.19 -1.19 -6.83
CA PHE A 27 -5.10 -0.25 -6.61
C PHE A 27 -5.24 0.49 -5.27
N ILE A 28 -6.44 0.96 -4.93
CA ILE A 28 -6.68 1.65 -3.65
C ILE A 28 -6.51 0.69 -2.48
N ILE A 29 -7.12 -0.50 -2.53
CA ILE A 29 -7.06 -1.51 -1.47
C ILE A 29 -5.61 -1.95 -1.23
N ALA A 30 -4.86 -2.25 -2.29
CA ALA A 30 -3.48 -2.68 -2.18
C ALA A 30 -2.60 -1.63 -1.49
N ASN A 31 -2.82 -0.34 -1.74
CA ASN A 31 -2.09 0.74 -1.07
C ASN A 31 -2.51 0.89 0.41
N VAL A 32 -3.77 0.67 0.74
CA VAL A 32 -4.27 0.75 2.13
C VAL A 32 -3.73 -0.41 2.98
N ILE A 33 -3.61 -1.62 2.43
CA ILE A 33 -3.09 -2.78 3.18
C ILE A 33 -1.64 -2.55 3.63
N LEU A 34 -0.81 -1.94 2.79
CA LEU A 34 0.60 -1.68 3.11
C LEU A 34 0.77 -0.70 4.28
N ASP A 35 -0.21 0.17 4.53
CA ASP A 35 -0.20 1.12 5.65
C ASP A 35 -0.41 0.45 7.02
N VAL A 36 -0.96 -0.77 7.07
CA VAL A 36 -1.26 -1.46 8.34
C VAL A 36 0.02 -1.75 9.13
N GLU A 37 1.09 -2.16 8.46
CA GLU A 37 2.38 -2.50 9.08
C GLU A 37 3.05 -1.32 9.82
N PRO A 38 3.30 -0.16 9.17
CA PRO A 38 3.80 1.02 9.88
C PRO A 38 2.80 1.54 10.91
N LEU A 39 1.48 1.43 10.67
CA LEU A 39 0.46 1.90 11.61
C LEU A 39 0.54 1.13 12.93
N LEU A 40 0.59 -0.20 12.87
CA LEU A 40 0.74 -1.06 14.04
C LEU A 40 2.06 -0.80 14.76
N THR A 41 3.15 -0.62 14.02
CA THR A 41 4.47 -0.34 14.58
C THR A 41 4.48 0.96 15.39
N VAL A 42 3.84 2.03 14.88
CA VAL A 42 3.73 3.32 15.56
C VAL A 42 2.75 3.26 16.74
N ILE A 43 1.56 2.68 16.57
CA ILE A 43 0.53 2.62 17.63
C ILE A 43 1.01 1.80 18.82
N PHE A 44 1.66 0.65 18.58
CA PHE A 44 2.08 -0.27 19.63
C PHE A 44 3.55 -0.08 20.05
N GLY A 45 4.27 0.88 19.47
CA GLY A 45 5.67 1.13 19.78
C GLY A 45 6.57 -0.10 19.58
N LEU A 46 6.27 -0.91 18.55
CA LEU A 46 6.94 -2.18 18.33
C LEU A 46 8.42 -1.96 17.97
N LYS A 47 9.30 -2.85 18.44
CA LYS A 47 10.69 -2.96 17.95
C LYS A 47 10.74 -3.63 16.57
N TYR A 48 9.97 -3.09 15.62
CA TYR A 48 9.83 -3.59 14.26
C TYR A 48 10.14 -2.45 13.27
N PRO A 49 10.78 -2.70 12.12
CA PRO A 49 11.00 -1.65 11.12
C PRO A 49 9.66 -1.13 10.56
N LEU A 50 9.58 0.18 10.31
CA LEU A 50 8.37 0.79 9.73
C LEU A 50 8.00 0.23 8.35
N HIS A 51 8.98 -0.30 7.61
CA HIS A 51 8.77 -0.93 6.31
C HIS A 51 9.39 -2.32 6.36
N GLY A 52 8.56 -3.31 6.65
CA GLY A 52 8.97 -4.68 6.89
C GLY A 52 8.66 -5.58 5.72
N TYR A 53 8.03 -6.72 5.99
CA TYR A 53 7.81 -7.75 4.98
C TYR A 53 6.85 -7.29 3.88
N PHE A 54 5.82 -6.51 4.21
CA PHE A 54 4.85 -6.03 3.22
C PHE A 54 5.47 -5.10 2.18
N HIS A 55 6.62 -4.51 2.49
CA HIS A 55 7.39 -3.63 1.60
C HIS A 55 8.47 -4.36 0.79
N THR A 56 8.44 -5.69 0.76
CA THR A 56 9.27 -6.50 -0.16
C THR A 56 8.56 -6.71 -1.49
N PHE A 57 9.31 -6.88 -2.58
CA PHE A 57 8.73 -7.10 -3.92
C PHE A 57 7.79 -8.33 -3.96
N ILE A 58 8.19 -9.41 -3.29
CA ILE A 58 7.43 -10.66 -3.24
C ILE A 58 6.11 -10.46 -2.51
N MET A 59 6.14 -9.92 -1.29
CA MET A 59 4.91 -9.73 -0.51
C MET A 59 4.02 -8.62 -1.08
N GLY A 60 4.61 -7.58 -1.66
CA GLY A 60 3.87 -6.54 -2.38
C GLY A 60 3.10 -7.11 -3.57
N PHE A 61 3.72 -8.02 -4.34
CA PHE A 61 3.04 -8.73 -5.42
C PHE A 61 1.84 -9.54 -4.92
N PHE A 62 2.02 -10.34 -3.86
CA PHE A 62 0.93 -11.12 -3.29
C PHE A 62 -0.19 -10.23 -2.71
N THR A 63 0.17 -9.13 -2.08
CA THR A 63 -0.79 -8.15 -1.55
C THR A 63 -1.65 -7.58 -2.67
N GLY A 64 -1.04 -7.21 -3.81
CA GLY A 64 -1.75 -6.77 -4.99
C GLY A 64 -2.64 -7.86 -5.59
N ALA A 65 -2.15 -9.11 -5.67
CA ALA A 65 -2.89 -10.24 -6.21
C ALA A 65 -4.13 -10.61 -5.37
N VAL A 66 -4.05 -10.52 -4.04
CA VAL A 66 -5.19 -10.79 -3.13
C VAL A 66 -6.19 -9.63 -3.11
N SER A 67 -5.77 -8.44 -3.53
CA SER A 67 -6.63 -7.25 -3.63
C SER A 67 -7.43 -7.17 -4.94
N ALA A 68 -7.24 -8.12 -5.87
CA ALA A 68 -7.87 -8.19 -7.19
C ALA A 68 -9.16 -9.01 -7.18
#